data_AF-A0A640QKQ7-F1
#
_entry.id   AF-A0A640QKQ7-F1
#
_cell.length_a   1.000
_cell.length_b   1.000
_cell.length_c   1.000
_cell.angle_alpha   90.00
_cell.angle_beta   90.00
_cell.angle_gamma   90.00
#
_symmetry.space_group_name_H-M   'P 1'
#
loop_
_entity.id
_entity.type
_entity.pdbx_description
1 polymer ?
#
loop_
_entity_poly.entity_id
_entity_poly.type
_entity_poly.pdbx_seq_one_letter_code
_entity_poly.pdbx_strand_id
1 'polypeptide(L)'
;MHPALFIAKNSNYLCLWTLPKTKLGEAIQYCLNQWEKLARYTLDGLLNIDNNRAERAIKPFVIGRENWLFSQTSTGANASAVLYSIIETAKANDLNVFEYVMTGLDKLSKADVDIEQIAMAIC
;
A
#
# COMPACT_ATOMS: atom_id res chain seq x y z
N MET A 1 10.89 28.19 6.34
CA MET A 1 11.67 26.93 6.42
C MET A 1 11.15 26.19 7.65
N HIS A 2 10.39 25.10 7.47
CA HIS A 2 9.65 24.45 8.54
C HIS A 2 10.61 23.76 9.54
N PRO A 3 10.50 24.00 10.87
CA PRO A 3 11.41 23.43 11.88
C PRO A 3 11.52 21.89 11.85
N ALA A 4 10.52 21.16 11.35
CA ALA A 4 10.58 19.69 11.21
C ALA A 4 11.63 19.22 10.17
N LEU A 5 11.94 20.04 9.17
CA LEU A 5 12.93 19.70 8.13
C LEU A 5 14.38 19.84 8.64
N PHE A 6 14.59 20.61 9.70
CA PHE A 6 15.91 20.91 10.26
C PHE A 6 16.49 19.72 11.04
N ILE A 7 15.66 18.96 11.75
CA ILE A 7 16.10 17.82 12.56
C ILE A 7 16.59 16.67 11.66
N ALA A 8 15.91 16.41 10.54
CA ALA A 8 16.26 15.30 9.67
C ALA A 8 17.44 15.57 8.72
N LYS A 9 17.65 16.83 8.30
CA LYS A 9 18.83 17.18 7.50
C LYS A 9 20.13 17.12 8.32
N ASN A 10 20.01 17.21 9.63
CA ASN A 10 21.10 17.01 10.57
C ASN A 10 21.16 15.52 10.99
N SER A 11 21.39 14.66 10.00
CA SER A 11 21.50 13.20 10.16
C SER A 11 22.64 12.80 11.13
N ASN A 12 23.69 13.61 11.21
CA ASN A 12 24.92 13.33 11.97
C ASN A 12 24.76 13.27 13.50
N TYR A 13 23.69 13.82 14.09
CA TYR A 13 23.55 13.86 15.56
C TYR A 13 22.89 12.58 16.08
N LEU A 14 21.97 11.98 15.32
CA LEU A 14 21.27 10.74 15.70
C LEU A 14 22.18 9.51 15.61
N CYS A 15 23.03 9.44 14.58
CA CYS A 15 24.03 8.38 14.44
C CYS A 15 25.29 8.59 15.30
N LEU A 16 25.46 9.77 15.94
CA LEU A 16 26.55 10.00 16.90
C LEU A 16 26.34 9.25 18.23
N TRP A 17 25.08 9.01 18.62
CA TRP A 17 24.73 8.40 19.91
C TRP A 17 24.41 6.90 19.82
N THR A 18 24.44 6.32 18.62
CA THR A 18 24.18 4.89 18.43
C THR A 18 25.21 4.27 17.49
N LEU A 19 25.77 3.12 17.88
CA LEU A 19 26.68 2.37 17.02
C LEU A 19 25.91 1.89 15.77
N PRO A 20 26.37 2.19 14.55
CA PRO A 20 25.60 1.99 13.32
C PRO A 20 25.28 0.52 13.00
N LYS A 21 26.03 -0.43 13.57
CA LYS A 21 25.81 -1.88 13.42
C LYS A 21 24.87 -2.48 14.47
N THR A 22 24.28 -1.67 15.33
CA THR A 22 23.26 -2.14 16.29
C THR A 22 21.89 -2.17 15.62
N LYS A 23 20.96 -3.00 16.12
CA LYS A 23 19.57 -3.02 15.63
C LYS A 23 18.90 -1.64 15.67
N LEU A 24 19.23 -0.84 16.69
CA LEU A 24 18.75 0.53 16.81
C LEU A 24 19.39 1.45 15.75
N GLY A 25 20.71 1.35 15.55
CA GLY A 25 21.41 2.08 14.49
C GLY A 25 20.89 1.76 13.09
N GLU A 26 20.64 0.49 12.79
CA GLU A 26 20.01 0.03 11.54
C GLU A 26 18.61 0.65 11.35
N ALA A 27 17.79 0.65 12.40
CA ALA A 27 16.44 1.22 12.36
C ALA A 27 16.47 2.74 12.13
N ILE A 28 17.36 3.47 12.83
CA ILE A 28 17.54 4.92 12.63
C ILE A 28 17.98 5.21 11.20
N GLN A 29 18.98 4.49 10.69
CA GLN A 29 19.46 4.67 9.32
C GLN A 29 18.36 4.37 8.30
N TYR A 30 17.55 3.34 8.52
CA TYR A 30 16.40 3.04 7.68
C TYR A 30 15.38 4.19 7.66
N CYS A 31 15.01 4.72 8.83
CA CYS A 31 14.10 5.86 8.94
C CYS A 31 14.63 7.10 8.21
N LEU A 32 15.92 7.40 8.37
CA LEU A 32 16.58 8.52 7.68
C LEU A 32 16.55 8.34 6.15
N ASN A 33 16.82 7.14 5.66
CA ASN A 33 16.77 6.81 4.23
C ASN A 33 15.35 6.95 3.63
N GLN A 34 14.30 6.77 4.45
CA GLN A 34 12.91 6.94 4.02
C GLN A 34 12.34 8.33 4.32
N TRP A 35 13.10 9.25 4.93
CA TRP A 35 12.58 10.51 5.45
C TRP A 35 11.85 11.35 4.40
N GLU A 36 12.38 11.44 3.18
CA GLU A 36 11.73 12.17 2.08
C GLU A 36 10.32 11.63 1.77
N LYS A 37 10.11 10.31 1.89
CA LYS A 37 8.80 9.69 1.70
C LYS A 37 7.90 9.94 2.91
N LEU A 38 8.43 9.78 4.12
CA LEU A 38 7.71 10.00 5.37
C LEU A 38 7.23 11.45 5.53
N ALA A 39 7.96 12.42 5.00
CA ALA A 39 7.58 13.83 5.08
C ALA A 39 6.54 14.25 4.01
N ARG A 40 6.16 13.39 3.05
CA ARG A 40 5.25 13.78 1.95
C ARG A 40 3.88 14.25 2.40
N TYR A 41 3.35 13.73 3.51
CA TYR A 41 2.07 14.19 4.05
C TYR A 41 2.08 15.68 4.44
N THR A 42 3.27 16.27 4.68
CA THR A 42 3.40 17.70 4.96
C THR A 42 3.24 18.57 3.71
N LEU A 43 3.34 17.96 2.51
CA LEU A 43 3.23 18.64 1.22
C LEU A 43 1.82 18.55 0.63
N ASP A 44 1.04 17.56 1.05
CA ASP A 44 -0.32 17.31 0.56
C ASP A 44 -1.24 16.90 1.71
N GLY A 45 -2.23 17.75 2.02
CA GLY A 45 -3.19 17.54 3.10
C GLY A 45 -4.19 16.39 2.85
N LEU A 46 -4.23 15.83 1.65
CA LEU A 46 -5.02 14.62 1.36
C LEU A 46 -4.32 13.34 1.85
N LEU A 47 -3.03 13.40 2.14
CA LEU A 47 -2.25 12.27 2.63
C LEU A 47 -2.32 12.18 4.15
N ASN A 48 -2.57 10.98 4.66
CA ASN A 48 -2.49 10.71 6.10
C ASN A 48 -1.03 10.55 6.54
N ILE A 49 -0.74 10.95 7.79
CA ILE A 49 0.59 10.79 8.41
C ILE A 49 0.93 9.30 8.64
N ASP A 50 -0.09 8.46 8.82
CA ASP A 50 0.04 7.04 9.08
C ASP A 50 -0.45 6.18 7.91
N ASN A 51 0.00 4.92 7.89
CA ASN A 51 -0.39 3.91 6.90
C ASN A 51 -1.54 3.02 7.39
N ASN A 52 -2.25 3.38 8.48
CA ASN A 52 -3.21 2.47 9.12
C ASN A 52 -4.32 2.02 8.17
N ARG A 53 -4.73 2.88 7.23
CA ARG A 53 -5.72 2.52 6.21
C ARG A 53 -5.23 1.34 5.35
N ALA A 54 -3.98 1.40 4.89
CA ALA A 54 -3.38 0.33 4.08
C ALA A 54 -3.19 -0.95 4.91
N GLU A 55 -2.73 -0.83 6.16
CA GLU A 55 -2.56 -1.97 7.06
C GLU A 55 -3.89 -2.67 7.37
N ARG A 56 -4.97 -1.90 7.59
CA ARG A 56 -6.31 -2.45 7.76
C ARG A 56 -6.82 -3.15 6.50
N ALA A 57 -6.56 -2.61 5.33
CA ALA A 57 -6.97 -3.19 4.05
C ALA A 57 -6.28 -4.54 3.77
N ILE A 58 -5.00 -4.69 4.11
CA ILE A 58 -4.25 -5.93 3.87
C ILE A 58 -4.49 -7.00 4.95
N LYS A 59 -4.92 -6.61 6.15
CA LYS A 59 -5.10 -7.54 7.28
C LYS A 59 -6.04 -8.73 6.99
N PRO A 60 -7.21 -8.55 6.34
CA PRO A 60 -8.07 -9.68 5.96
C PRO A 60 -7.38 -10.67 5.02
N PHE A 61 -6.55 -10.20 4.10
CA PHE A 61 -5.77 -11.08 3.21
C PHE A 61 -4.72 -11.89 4.00
N VAL A 62 -3.99 -11.23 4.91
CA VAL A 62 -2.98 -11.88 5.76
C VAL A 62 -3.61 -12.95 6.66
N ILE A 63 -4.81 -12.70 7.18
CA ILE A 63 -5.55 -13.68 8.01
C ILE A 63 -6.14 -14.79 7.13
N GLY A 64 -6.67 -14.45 5.95
CA GLY A 64 -7.36 -15.38 5.07
C GLY A 64 -6.47 -16.41 4.37
N ARG A 65 -5.22 -16.04 4.04
CA ARG A 65 -4.30 -16.89 3.25
C ARG A 65 -3.99 -18.25 3.90
N GLU A 66 -4.02 -18.34 5.23
CA GLU A 66 -3.82 -19.60 5.98
C GLU A 66 -5.00 -20.58 5.79
N ASN A 67 -6.19 -20.07 5.43
CA ASN A 67 -7.41 -20.84 5.25
C ASN A 67 -7.75 -21.13 3.78
N TRP A 68 -6.95 -20.66 2.81
CA TRP A 68 -7.21 -20.86 1.39
C TRP A 68 -6.39 -22.01 0.83
N LEU A 69 -7.10 -23.01 0.31
CA LEU A 69 -6.57 -24.27 -0.21
C LEU A 69 -5.50 -24.15 -1.31
N PHE A 70 -5.28 -22.95 -1.89
CA PHE A 70 -4.34 -22.73 -3.00
C PHE A 70 -3.36 -21.56 -2.79
N SER A 71 -3.30 -20.95 -1.61
CA SER A 71 -2.38 -19.82 -1.32
C SER A 71 -0.95 -20.24 -0.99
N GLN A 72 -0.63 -21.53 -1.01
CA GLN A 72 0.71 -22.06 -0.69
C GLN A 72 1.69 -21.98 -1.87
N THR A 73 1.21 -21.65 -3.08
CA THR A 73 2.06 -21.45 -4.26
C THR A 73 2.23 -19.97 -4.57
N SER A 74 3.37 -19.57 -5.12
CA SER A 74 3.61 -18.18 -5.54
C SER A 74 2.56 -17.67 -6.52
N THR A 75 2.14 -18.52 -7.46
CA THR A 75 1.07 -18.22 -8.43
C THR A 75 -0.27 -18.00 -7.74
N GLY A 76 -0.65 -18.86 -6.79
CA GLY A 76 -1.90 -18.71 -6.04
C GLY A 76 -1.90 -17.48 -5.13
N ALA A 77 -0.77 -17.18 -4.50
CA ALA A 77 -0.60 -15.95 -3.71
C ALA A 77 -0.72 -14.70 -4.59
N ASN A 78 -0.12 -14.70 -5.78
CA ASN A 78 -0.21 -13.58 -6.73
C ASN A 78 -1.65 -13.37 -7.23
N ALA A 79 -2.33 -14.45 -7.67
CA ALA A 79 -3.72 -14.37 -8.10
C ALA A 79 -4.64 -13.84 -6.99
N SER A 80 -4.43 -14.30 -5.75
CA SER A 80 -5.19 -13.84 -4.59
C SER A 80 -4.91 -12.37 -4.25
N ALA A 81 -3.66 -11.92 -4.38
CA ALA A 81 -3.28 -10.52 -4.17
C ALA A 81 -3.94 -9.58 -5.20
N VAL A 82 -4.00 -10.00 -6.47
CA VAL A 82 -4.71 -9.26 -7.53
C VAL A 82 -6.20 -9.16 -7.21
N LEU A 83 -6.85 -10.28 -6.87
CA LEU A 83 -8.28 -10.29 -6.52
C LEU A 83 -8.58 -9.37 -5.33
N TYR A 84 -7.77 -9.43 -4.27
CA TYR A 84 -7.94 -8.55 -3.11
C TYR A 84 -7.72 -7.09 -3.45
N SER A 85 -6.76 -6.78 -4.33
CA SER A 85 -6.53 -5.40 -4.79
C SER A 85 -7.78 -4.83 -5.48
N ILE A 86 -8.47 -5.64 -6.30
CA ILE A 86 -9.74 -5.27 -6.95
C ILE A 86 -10.84 -5.03 -5.92
N ILE A 87 -11.01 -5.95 -4.95
CA ILE A 87 -12.02 -5.85 -3.90
C ILE A 87 -11.80 -4.62 -3.01
N GLU A 88 -10.58 -4.40 -2.55
CA GLU A 88 -10.25 -3.26 -1.69
C GLU A 88 -10.36 -1.94 -2.43
N THR A 89 -10.12 -1.92 -3.75
CA THR A 89 -10.37 -0.74 -4.59
C THR A 89 -11.87 -0.41 -4.67
N ALA A 90 -12.73 -1.41 -4.86
CA ALA A 90 -14.18 -1.20 -4.86
C ALA A 90 -14.67 -0.63 -3.52
N LYS A 91 -14.21 -1.20 -2.40
CA LYS A 91 -14.53 -0.70 -1.05
C LYS A 91 -13.99 0.71 -0.81
N ALA A 92 -12.79 1.01 -1.31
CA ALA A 92 -12.16 2.32 -1.15
C ALA A 92 -12.92 3.45 -1.86
N ASN A 93 -13.74 3.11 -2.85
CA ASN A 93 -14.62 4.02 -3.60
C ASN A 93 -16.10 3.88 -3.20
N ASP A 94 -16.40 3.21 -2.08
CA ASP A 94 -17.77 3.00 -1.57
C ASP A 94 -18.70 2.26 -2.55
N LEU A 95 -18.15 1.37 -3.38
CA LEU A 95 -18.91 0.59 -4.38
C LEU A 95 -19.33 -0.78 -3.85
N ASN A 96 -20.43 -1.32 -4.40
CA ASN A 96 -20.82 -2.69 -4.15
C ASN A 96 -19.81 -3.66 -4.81
N VAL A 97 -19.08 -4.41 -3.97
CA VAL A 97 -18.00 -5.31 -4.42
C VAL A 97 -18.49 -6.35 -5.42
N PHE A 98 -19.68 -6.92 -5.21
CA PHE A 98 -20.20 -7.98 -6.09
C PHE A 98 -20.53 -7.40 -7.47
N GLU A 99 -21.27 -6.30 -7.52
CA GLU A 99 -21.62 -5.64 -8.79
C GLU A 99 -20.37 -5.16 -9.53
N TYR A 100 -19.39 -4.63 -8.80
CA TYR A 100 -18.11 -4.17 -9.34
C TYR A 100 -17.36 -5.31 -10.05
N VAL A 101 -17.18 -6.45 -9.38
CA VAL A 101 -16.48 -7.60 -9.94
C VAL A 101 -17.26 -8.19 -11.12
N MET A 102 -18.58 -8.34 -10.99
CA MET A 102 -19.41 -8.89 -12.07
C MET A 102 -19.41 -8.00 -13.32
N THR A 103 -19.47 -6.68 -13.13
CA THR A 103 -19.39 -5.71 -14.24
C THR A 103 -18.02 -5.77 -14.92
N GLY A 104 -16.94 -5.90 -14.14
CA GLY A 104 -15.59 -6.09 -14.67
C GLY A 104 -15.49 -7.37 -15.52
N LEU A 105 -16.01 -8.49 -15.01
CA LEU A 105 -16.03 -9.76 -15.73
C LEU A 105 -16.88 -9.71 -17.01
N ASP A 106 -18.04 -9.05 -16.97
CA ASP A 106 -18.90 -8.85 -18.15
C ASP A 106 -18.16 -8.05 -19.23
N LYS A 107 -17.50 -6.95 -18.85
CA LYS A 107 -16.70 -6.14 -19.78
C LYS A 107 -15.52 -6.93 -20.37
N LEU A 108 -14.82 -7.71 -19.56
CA LEU A 108 -13.73 -8.57 -20.01
C LEU A 108 -14.18 -9.70 -20.96
N SER A 109 -15.45 -10.11 -20.90
CA SER A 109 -15.99 -11.14 -21.79
C SER A 109 -16.25 -10.66 -23.22
N LYS A 110 -16.20 -9.34 -23.46
CA LYS A 110 -16.47 -8.73 -24.77
C LYS A 110 -15.21 -8.79 -25.65
N ALA A 111 -15.40 -8.90 -26.97
CA ALA A 111 -14.30 -9.18 -27.91
C ALA A 111 -13.32 -8.01 -28.12
N ASP A 112 -13.75 -6.78 -27.83
CA ASP A 112 -12.92 -5.57 -27.93
C ASP A 112 -12.79 -4.98 -26.52
N VAL A 113 -11.72 -5.37 -25.82
CA VAL A 113 -11.46 -4.98 -24.44
C VAL A 113 -10.48 -3.82 -24.45
N ASP A 114 -10.98 -2.62 -24.22
CA ASP A 114 -10.14 -1.50 -23.81
C ASP A 114 -9.94 -1.55 -22.28
N ILE A 115 -8.75 -2.00 -21.87
CA ILE A 115 -8.36 -2.14 -20.46
C ILE A 115 -8.38 -0.77 -19.75
N GLU A 116 -8.06 0.32 -20.46
CA GLU A 116 -8.07 1.66 -19.87
C GLU A 116 -9.49 2.15 -19.60
N GLN A 117 -10.43 1.89 -20.50
CA GLN A 117 -11.85 2.18 -20.27
C GLN A 117 -12.44 1.38 -19.10
N ILE A 118 -11.98 0.15 -18.87
CA ILE A 118 -12.45 -0.64 -17.74
C ILE A 118 -12.00 0.02 -16.42
N ALA A 119 -10.77 0.50 -16.33
CA ALA A 119 -10.28 1.20 -15.13
C ALA A 119 -10.99 2.54 -14.90
N MET A 120 -11.32 3.28 -15.97
CA MET A 120 -11.91 4.63 -15.90
C MET A 120 -13.43 4.65 -15.70
N ALA A 121 -14.13 3.55 -15.99
CA ALA A 121 -15.58 3.43 -15.82
C ALA A 121 -15.97 2.79 -14.47
N ILE A 122 -14.99 2.64 -13.58
CA ILE A 122 -15.07 1.79 -12.39
C ILE A 122 -14.48 2.51 -11.16
N CYS A 123 -13.53 3.44 -11.34
CA CYS A 123 -13.21 4.54 -10.42
C CYS A 123 -13.91 5.83 -10.89
#